data_AF-A0A382YUR7-F1
#
_entry.id   AF-A0A382YUR7-F1
#
_cell.length_a   1.000
_cell.length_b   1.000
_cell.length_c   1.000
_cell.angle_alpha   90.00
_cell.angle_beta   90.00
_cell.angle_gamma   90.00
#
_symmetry.space_group_name_H-M   'P 1'
#
loop_
_entity.id
_entity.type
_entity.pdbx_description
1 polymer ?
#
loop_
_entity_poly.entity_id
_entity_poly.type
_entity_poly.pdbx_seq_one_letter_code
_entity_poly.pdbx_strand_id
1 'polypeptide(L)' 'MIIDHPLLGPRDAMEFTFLGDASLIERPDWQDENAASTFYEYLYLRDNRAGDIREL' A
#
# COMPACT_ATOMS: atom_id res chain seq x y z
N MET A 1 -18.94 -3.60 1.32
CA MET A 1 -18.38 -3.15 0.03
C MET A 1 -18.06 -4.42 -0.76
N ILE A 2 -18.26 -4.43 -2.08
CA ILE A 2 -17.85 -5.56 -2.93
C ILE A 2 -16.51 -5.20 -3.56
N ILE A 3 -15.53 -6.11 -3.46
CA ILE A 3 -14.21 -5.99 -4.07
C ILE A 3 -14.11 -7.05 -5.18
N ASP A 4 -13.73 -6.65 -6.38
CA ASP A 4 -13.54 -7.58 -7.50
C ASP A 4 -12.15 -8.22 -7.40
N HIS A 5 -12.09 -9.43 -6.83
CA HIS A 5 -10.84 -10.15 -6.67
C HIS A 5 -10.36 -10.66 -8.04
N PRO A 6 -9.11 -10.40 -8.45
CA PRO A 6 -8.63 -10.67 -9.81
C PRO A 6 -8.71 -12.13 -10.24
N LEU A 7 -8.73 -13.08 -9.28
CA LEU A 7 -8.82 -14.51 -9.55
C LEU A 7 -10.16 -15.16 -9.15
N LEU A 8 -10.91 -14.55 -8.24
CA LEU A 8 -12.07 -15.17 -7.60
C LEU A 8 -13.37 -14.44 -7.93
N GLY A 9 -13.28 -13.31 -8.65
CA GLY A 9 -14.39 -12.44 -8.97
C GLY A 9 -14.87 -11.62 -7.77
N PRO A 10 -16.12 -11.13 -7.79
CA PRO A 10 -16.68 -10.28 -6.75
C PRO A 10 -16.80 -10.99 -5.39
N ARG A 11 -16.18 -10.41 -4.35
CA ARG A 11 -16.20 -10.91 -2.96
C ARG A 11 -16.62 -9.80 -2.00
N ASP A 12 -17.10 -10.19 -0.81
CA ASP A 12 -17.40 -9.22 0.24
C ASP A 12 -16.10 -8.69 0.87
N ALA A 13 -16.03 -7.38 1.12
CA ALA A 13 -14.85 -6.72 1.69
C ALA A 13 -14.43 -7.28 3.06
N MET A 14 -15.34 -7.91 3.82
CA MET A 14 -15.02 -8.55 5.10
C MET A 14 -14.06 -9.75 4.97
N GLU A 15 -13.81 -10.22 3.76
CA GLU A 15 -12.83 -11.29 3.49
C GLU A 15 -11.40 -10.79 3.30
N PHE A 16 -11.21 -9.47 3.27
CA PHE A 16 -9.94 -8.84 2.97
C PHE A 16 -9.38 -8.11 4.20
N THR A 17 -8.06 -7.97 4.21
CA THR A 17 -7.35 -7.13 5.16
C THR A 17 -6.85 -5.90 4.44
N PHE A 18 -7.22 -4.73 4.92
CA PHE A 18 -6.74 -3.45 4.39
C PHE A 18 -5.31 -3.18 4.85
N LEU A 19 -4.40 -2.96 3.90
CA LEU A 19 -2.98 -2.70 4.12
C LEU A 19 -2.59 -1.24 3.88
N GLY A 20 -3.51 -0.41 3.35
CA GLY A 20 -3.29 1.02 3.16
C GLY A 20 -2.75 1.34 1.77
N ASP A 21 -1.89 2.36 1.66
CA ASP A 21 -1.40 2.86 0.36
C ASP A 21 -0.55 1.81 -0.39
N ALA A 22 -0.78 1.68 -1.69
CA ALA A 22 -0.13 0.68 -2.52
C ALA A 22 1.39 0.86 -2.71
N SER A 23 1.93 2.04 -2.42
CA SER A 23 3.37 2.28 -2.36
C SER A 23 4.11 1.38 -1.37
N LEU A 24 3.41 0.74 -0.42
CA LEU A 24 4.00 -0.26 0.48
C LEU A 24 4.57 -1.49 -0.23
N ILE A 25 4.22 -1.74 -1.50
CA ILE A 25 4.88 -2.79 -2.29
C ILE A 25 6.33 -2.42 -2.61
N GLU A 26 6.63 -1.12 -2.73
CA GLU A 26 7.92 -0.58 -3.16
C GLU A 26 8.89 -0.42 -1.97
N ARG A 27 9.19 -1.55 -1.30
CA ARG A 27 10.14 -1.55 -0.19
C ARG A 27 11.53 -1.07 -0.65
N PRO A 28 12.14 -0.06 0.01
CA PRO A 28 13.47 0.43 -0.37
C PRO A 28 14.58 -0.61 -0.23
N ASP A 29 15.64 -0.43 -1.01
CA ASP A 29 16.87 -1.20 -0.84
C ASP A 29 17.62 -0.76 0.42
N TRP A 30 18.06 -1.73 1.21
CA TRP A 30 18.79 -1.50 2.45
C TRP A 30 20.29 -1.24 2.23
N GLN A 31 20.81 -1.53 1.03
CA GLN A 31 22.21 -1.26 0.66
C GLN A 31 22.40 0.09 -0.06
N ASP A 32 21.31 0.82 -0.33
CA ASP A 32 21.38 2.13 -0.96
C ASP A 32 22.15 3.13 -0.08
N GLU A 33 22.92 4.02 -0.70
CA GLU A 33 23.68 5.06 0.01
C GLU A 33 22.77 5.97 0.85
N ASN A 34 21.49 6.11 0.48
CA ASN A 34 20.45 6.88 1.16
C ASN A 34 19.43 6.00 1.91
N ALA A 35 19.75 4.74 2.20
CA ALA A 35 18.82 3.79 2.83
C ALA A 35 18.14 4.36 4.09
N ALA A 36 18.87 5.09 4.94
CA ALA A 36 18.30 5.64 6.17
C ALA A 36 17.14 6.61 5.92
N SER A 37 17.26 7.52 4.95
CA SER A 37 16.21 8.49 4.63
C SER A 37 15.05 7.82 3.89
N THR A 38 15.34 6.95 2.93
CA THR A 38 14.29 6.27 2.16
C THR A 38 13.45 5.34 3.04
N PHE A 39 14.07 4.64 4.00
CA PHE A 39 13.33 3.86 4.99
C PHE A 39 12.52 4.74 5.95
N TYR A 40 13.01 5.92 6.33
CA TYR A 40 12.22 6.86 7.15
C TYR A 40 10.93 7.28 6.42
N GLU A 41 11.05 7.70 5.17
CA GLU A 41 9.89 8.08 4.35
C GLU A 41 8.95 6.88 4.14
N TYR A 42 9.50 5.72 3.80
CA TYR A 42 8.75 4.49 3.61
C TYR A 42 8.05 4.01 4.89
N LEU A 43 8.60 4.19 6.08
CA LEU A 43 7.95 3.69 7.31
C LEU A 43 6.93 4.66 7.89
N TYR A 44 7.11 5.98 7.70
CA TYR A 44 6.38 6.97 8.49
C TYR A 44 5.57 7.99 7.68
N LEU A 45 5.91 8.23 6.41
CA LEU A 45 5.25 9.29 5.62
C LEU A 45 4.31 8.68 4.59
N ARG A 46 3.06 9.14 4.53
CA ARG A 46 2.09 8.73 3.51
C ARG A 46 1.23 9.90 3.05
N ASP A 47 0.86 9.85 1.79
CA ASP A 47 -0.13 10.75 1.22
C ASP A 47 -1.52 10.36 1.72
N ASN A 48 -2.24 11.31 2.30
CA ASN A 48 -3.64 11.15 2.71
C ASN A 48 -4.54 11.96 1.77
N ARG A 49 -4.63 11.52 0.52
CA ARG A 49 -5.36 12.24 -0.52
C ARG A 49 -6.86 12.19 -0.26
N ALA A 50 -7.51 13.35 -0.35
CA ALA A 50 -8.97 13.39 -0.39
C ALA A 50 -9.44 13.02 -1.81
N GLY A 51 -10.13 11.87 -1.92
CA GLY A 51 -10.61 11.34 -3.20
C GLY A 51 -9.93 10.02 -3.56
N ASP A 52 -9.67 9.82 -4.85
CA ASP A 52 -9.10 8.57 -5.35
C ASP A 52 -7.70 8.32 -4.78
N ILE A 53 -7.54 7.15 -4.17
CA ILE A 53 -6.29 6.62 -3.66
C ILE A 53 -6.05 5.23 -4.27
N ARG A 54 -4.77 4.85 -4.42
CA ARG A 54 -4.41 3.49 -4.80
C ARG A 54 -3.99 2.75 -3.55
N GLU A 55 -4.75 1.72 -3.21
CA GLU A 55 -4.67 1.02 -1.93
C GLU A 55 -4.53 -0.50 -2.08
N LEU A 56 -4.19 -1.19 -0.98
CA LEU A 56 -3.96 -2.62 -0.86
C LEU A 56 -4.82 -3.27 0.22
#